data_AF-A0AAD2CJM8-F1
#
_entry.id   AF-A0AAD2CJM8-F1
#
_cell.length_a   1.000
_cell.length_b   1.000
_cell.length_c   1.000
_cell.angle_alpha   90.00
_cell.angle_beta   90.00
_cell.angle_gamma   90.00
#
_symmetry.space_group_name_H-M   'P 1'
#
loop_
_entity.id
_entity.type
_entity.pdbx_description
1 polymer ?
#
loop_
_entity_poly.entity_id
_entity_poly.type
_entity_poly.pdbx_seq_one_letter_code
_entity_poly.pdbx_strand_id
1 'polypeptide(L)'
;MRTSAFTRVKAASAVLQQCRGSLLQGTTRRNLSSSSSSSSTYYDSQSGMHVPVHNVQEISIILDRSQEDSNLSTSFVPAHLYKEDPSSDMPAQLANLHSQGVQGVILPPISFPRDVRNLQTLKHIAPSKDFMFFASAKDVSAAAPLLLQQEQQEEENNSSSSVSLILKFDAEDSNINEGSMDLQKIHDAVGGNTNTITTKVNTTIVLSNIGKEDQNPISIANQVAAWIDANQGGDFIWVPSTCSADANVDSDALERLCEELSYLDLVGKTVASRLMIGGGRMDSTINDELVNETMFSGVNKFVVSNEDDISLIAEIAELQGKSILK
;
A
#
# COMPACT_ATOMS: atom_id res chain seq x y z
N MET A 1 40.24 44.82 -31.54
CA MET A 1 41.15 44.63 -32.70
C MET A 1 42.10 43.47 -32.40
N ARG A 2 42.19 42.51 -33.34
CA ARG A 2 43.18 41.41 -33.48
C ARG A 2 43.16 40.29 -32.42
N THR A 3 42.51 39.14 -32.63
CA THR A 3 42.80 37.95 -33.50
C THR A 3 43.91 37.02 -33.00
N SER A 4 43.51 35.74 -32.78
CA SER A 4 44.19 34.50 -33.22
C SER A 4 45.54 34.12 -32.57
N ALA A 5 45.97 32.87 -32.34
CA ALA A 5 45.49 31.48 -32.42
C ALA A 5 46.73 30.58 -32.08
N PHE A 6 46.64 29.25 -32.31
CA PHE A 6 47.61 28.14 -32.09
C PHE A 6 47.45 27.40 -30.76
N THR A 7 46.85 26.20 -30.62
CA THR A 7 46.64 24.96 -31.41
C THR A 7 47.73 23.87 -31.26
N ARG A 8 47.25 22.65 -30.91
CA ARG A 8 47.80 21.27 -31.05
C ARG A 8 48.67 20.78 -29.87
N VAL A 9 48.67 19.51 -29.39
CA VAL A 9 48.42 18.14 -29.93
C VAL A 9 47.98 17.25 -28.73
N LYS A 10 46.82 16.55 -28.70
CA LYS A 10 46.46 15.21 -29.24
C LYS A 10 47.00 13.96 -28.47
N ALA A 11 46.03 13.17 -27.97
CA ALA A 11 45.92 11.69 -27.92
C ALA A 11 46.67 10.83 -26.87
N ALA A 12 45.87 10.13 -26.04
CA ALA A 12 45.97 8.72 -25.62
C ALA A 12 44.91 8.49 -24.50
N SER A 13 44.16 7.40 -24.34
CA SER A 13 43.98 6.16 -25.10
C SER A 13 42.72 5.50 -24.50
N ALA A 14 41.80 5.06 -25.36
CA ALA A 14 40.66 4.22 -25.00
C ALA A 14 41.09 2.75 -25.19
N VAL A 15 41.12 1.95 -24.11
CA VAL A 15 41.14 0.48 -24.18
C VAL A 15 40.54 -0.09 -22.89
N LEU A 16 39.33 -0.65 -22.96
CA LEU A 16 38.93 -1.97 -22.41
C LEU A 16 37.39 -2.12 -22.44
N GLN A 17 36.90 -2.44 -23.63
CA GLN A 17 35.72 -3.30 -23.82
C GLN A 17 36.21 -4.75 -23.82
N GLN A 18 35.55 -5.64 -23.05
CA GLN A 18 35.20 -7.03 -23.39
C GLN A 18 35.22 -7.93 -22.15
N CYS A 19 34.04 -8.16 -21.59
CA CYS A 19 33.59 -9.51 -21.25
C CYS A 19 32.11 -9.62 -21.65
N ARG A 20 31.90 -10.09 -22.89
CA ARG A 20 30.62 -10.59 -23.39
C ARG A 20 30.41 -12.00 -22.83
N GLY A 21 29.29 -12.22 -22.16
CA GLY A 21 28.69 -13.54 -21.95
C GLY A 21 27.35 -13.59 -22.67
N SER A 22 27.32 -14.30 -23.79
CA SER A 22 26.16 -14.61 -24.64
C SER A 22 25.66 -16.01 -24.28
N LEU A 23 24.34 -16.23 -24.18
CA LEU A 23 23.55 -17.48 -24.38
C LEU A 23 22.16 -17.21 -23.74
N LEU A 24 20.96 -17.37 -24.30
CA LEU A 24 20.41 -17.97 -25.53
C LEU A 24 19.11 -17.20 -25.85
N GLN A 25 18.99 -16.63 -27.07
CA GLN A 25 17.69 -16.23 -27.61
C GLN A 25 17.10 -17.40 -28.39
N GLY A 26 16.08 -18.05 -27.82
CA GLY A 26 15.20 -18.96 -28.54
C GLY A 26 14.03 -18.17 -29.13
N THR A 27 14.08 -17.86 -30.42
CA THR A 27 12.94 -17.29 -31.16
C THR A 27 11.84 -18.34 -31.29
N THR A 28 10.77 -18.20 -30.49
CA THR A 28 9.49 -18.85 -30.76
C THR A 28 8.50 -17.76 -31.17
N ARG A 29 8.16 -17.69 -32.47
CA ARG A 29 6.97 -16.98 -32.95
C ARG A 29 5.75 -17.62 -32.29
N ARG A 30 5.03 -16.88 -31.45
CA ARG A 30 3.66 -17.22 -31.04
C ARG A 30 2.69 -16.13 -31.46
N ASN A 31 1.56 -16.63 -31.93
CA ASN A 31 0.43 -15.90 -32.48
C ASN A 31 -0.12 -14.86 -31.50
N LEU A 32 -0.61 -13.77 -32.09
CA LEU A 32 -1.49 -12.79 -31.48
C LEU A 32 -2.77 -13.48 -31.00
N SER A 33 -2.95 -13.58 -29.69
CA SER A 33 -4.22 -13.95 -29.06
C SER A 33 -4.31 -13.28 -27.70
N SER A 34 -5.37 -12.48 -27.53
CA SER A 34 -5.89 -11.85 -26.30
C SER A 34 -4.88 -11.11 -25.42
N SER A 35 -5.11 -9.81 -25.24
CA SER A 35 -4.47 -8.94 -24.26
C SER A 35 -4.75 -9.40 -22.82
N SER A 36 -4.13 -10.48 -22.37
CA SER A 36 -3.87 -10.68 -20.96
C SER A 36 -2.68 -9.81 -20.62
N SER A 37 -2.88 -8.79 -19.78
CA SER A 37 -1.80 -8.03 -19.14
C SER A 37 -0.93 -9.02 -18.36
N SER A 38 0.07 -9.61 -19.01
CA SER A 38 1.05 -10.44 -18.33
C SER A 38 1.84 -9.50 -17.42
N SER A 39 1.48 -9.44 -16.14
CA SER A 39 2.26 -8.67 -15.18
C SER A 39 3.67 -9.22 -15.21
N SER A 40 4.64 -8.36 -15.49
CA SER A 40 6.03 -8.76 -15.43
C SER A 40 6.34 -9.12 -13.98
N THR A 41 6.96 -10.27 -13.75
CA THR A 41 7.43 -10.68 -12.42
C THR A 41 8.94 -10.87 -12.45
N TYR A 42 9.61 -10.70 -11.30
CA TYR A 42 11.01 -11.08 -11.12
C TYR A 42 11.10 -12.18 -10.03
N TYR A 43 12.13 -13.01 -10.10
CA TYR A 43 12.38 -14.02 -9.08
C TYR A 43 13.12 -13.37 -7.91
N ASP A 44 12.50 -13.31 -6.74
CA ASP A 44 13.14 -12.90 -5.50
C ASP A 44 13.77 -14.13 -4.84
N SER A 45 15.09 -14.17 -4.78
CA SER A 45 15.83 -15.28 -4.19
C SER A 45 15.69 -15.39 -2.67
N GLN A 46 15.31 -14.31 -1.98
CA GLN A 46 15.15 -14.33 -0.52
C GLN A 46 13.84 -15.02 -0.13
N SER A 47 12.73 -14.67 -0.79
CA SER A 47 11.45 -15.36 -0.61
C SER A 47 11.35 -16.69 -1.37
N GLY A 48 12.15 -16.87 -2.42
CA GLY A 48 12.04 -17.99 -3.34
C GLY A 48 10.82 -17.91 -4.26
N MET A 49 10.18 -16.73 -4.37
CA MET A 49 8.91 -16.52 -5.07
C MET A 49 9.06 -15.57 -6.27
N HIS A 50 8.15 -15.69 -7.24
CA HIS A 50 7.99 -14.67 -8.28
C HIS A 50 7.17 -13.51 -7.74
N VAL A 51 7.76 -12.32 -7.77
CA VAL A 51 7.17 -11.09 -7.25
C VAL A 51 6.79 -10.19 -8.43
N PRO A 52 5.58 -9.61 -8.47
CA PRO A 52 5.21 -8.62 -9.47
C PRO A 52 6.18 -7.44 -9.48
N VAL A 53 6.60 -7.04 -10.69
CA VAL A 53 7.41 -5.84 -10.88
C VAL A 53 6.55 -4.64 -10.50
N HIS A 54 7.09 -3.83 -9.59
CA HIS A 54 6.50 -2.59 -9.15
C HIS A 54 6.38 -1.60 -10.31
N ASN A 55 5.17 -1.16 -10.64
CA ASN A 55 4.93 -0.18 -11.69
C ASN A 55 4.89 1.24 -11.09
N VAL A 56 6.03 1.92 -11.10
CA VAL A 56 6.17 3.30 -10.63
C VAL A 56 5.41 4.33 -11.49
N GLN A 57 4.93 3.93 -12.69
CA GLN A 57 4.21 4.81 -13.62
C GLN A 57 2.70 4.82 -13.39
N GLU A 58 2.19 3.91 -12.57
CA GLU A 58 0.78 3.78 -12.23
C GLU A 58 0.57 4.12 -10.75
N ILE A 59 -0.14 5.22 -10.51
CA ILE A 59 -0.46 5.74 -9.19
C ILE A 59 -1.82 5.20 -8.74
N SER A 60 -1.85 4.65 -7.54
CA SER A 60 -3.02 4.09 -6.88
C SER A 60 -3.44 5.01 -5.75
N ILE A 61 -4.73 5.34 -5.71
CA ILE A 61 -5.31 6.20 -4.68
C ILE A 61 -6.14 5.33 -3.73
N ILE A 62 -6.02 5.56 -2.43
CA ILE A 62 -6.77 4.88 -1.38
C ILE A 62 -7.55 5.93 -0.60
N LEU A 63 -8.87 5.78 -0.51
CA LEU A 63 -9.73 6.72 0.21
C LEU A 63 -9.82 6.34 1.70
N ASP A 64 -9.48 7.26 2.59
CA ASP A 64 -9.61 7.08 4.03
C ASP A 64 -11.00 7.51 4.53
N ARG A 65 -11.78 6.53 5.02
CA ARG A 65 -13.07 6.70 5.70
C ARG A 65 -13.02 6.16 7.13
N SER A 66 -11.82 6.00 7.72
CA SER A 66 -11.67 5.42 9.06
C SER A 66 -12.17 6.33 10.19
N GLN A 67 -12.22 7.65 9.95
CA GLN A 67 -12.54 8.69 10.93
C GLN A 67 -13.88 9.39 10.65
N GLU A 68 -14.91 8.68 10.16
CA GLU A 68 -16.20 9.32 9.90
C GLU A 68 -16.73 10.04 11.15
N ASP A 69 -16.99 11.34 11.00
CA ASP A 69 -17.53 12.17 12.07
C ASP A 69 -18.80 11.52 12.62
N SER A 70 -18.80 11.23 13.92
CA SER A 70 -20.01 10.86 14.66
C SER A 70 -21.12 11.92 14.58
N ASN A 71 -20.79 13.11 14.06
CA ASN A 71 -21.67 14.25 13.89
C ASN A 71 -22.27 14.36 12.47
N LEU A 72 -21.73 13.64 11.48
CA LEU A 72 -22.32 13.54 10.14
C LEU A 72 -23.31 12.38 10.14
N SER A 73 -24.56 12.68 9.78
CA SER A 73 -25.70 11.75 9.84
C SER A 73 -25.60 10.56 8.87
N THR A 74 -24.55 10.47 8.05
CA THR A 74 -24.42 9.49 6.98
C THR A 74 -23.03 8.86 7.02
N SER A 75 -22.94 7.66 7.59
CA SER A 75 -21.76 6.79 7.44
C SER A 75 -21.63 6.33 5.99
N PHE A 76 -20.41 6.26 5.47
CA PHE A 76 -20.06 5.75 4.15
C PHE A 76 -20.57 4.33 3.96
N VAL A 77 -20.51 3.50 5.01
CA VAL A 77 -21.09 2.16 4.98
C VAL A 77 -22.44 2.20 5.70
N PRO A 78 -23.55 1.94 4.99
CA PRO A 78 -24.86 1.85 5.62
C PRO A 78 -24.86 0.82 6.76
N ALA A 79 -25.66 1.09 7.80
CA ALA A 79 -25.79 0.18 8.95
C ALA A 79 -26.20 -1.25 8.56
N HIS A 80 -26.92 -1.39 7.44
CA HIS A 80 -27.31 -2.65 6.85
C HIS A 80 -26.96 -2.67 5.37
N LEU A 81 -25.91 -3.40 5.00
CA LEU A 81 -25.53 -3.62 3.61
C LEU A 81 -25.86 -5.07 3.21
N TYR A 82 -26.97 -5.26 2.50
CA TYR A 82 -27.35 -6.56 1.96
C TYR A 82 -26.93 -6.66 0.49
N LYS A 83 -26.43 -7.84 0.10
CA LYS A 83 -25.99 -8.14 -1.28
C LYS A 83 -27.09 -7.94 -2.33
N GLU A 84 -28.34 -8.17 -1.93
CA GLU A 84 -29.50 -8.17 -2.81
C GLU A 84 -30.39 -6.95 -2.61
N ASP A 85 -30.00 -5.95 -1.82
CA ASP A 85 -30.82 -4.77 -1.63
C ASP A 85 -30.72 -3.86 -2.86
N PRO A 86 -31.76 -3.81 -3.72
CA PRO A 86 -31.73 -3.00 -4.93
C PRO A 86 -31.79 -1.50 -4.60
N SER A 87 -32.03 -1.13 -3.34
CA SER A 87 -32.02 0.26 -2.88
C SER A 87 -30.65 0.74 -2.41
N SER A 88 -29.63 -0.14 -2.38
CA SER A 88 -28.28 0.26 -2.00
C SER A 88 -27.55 0.91 -3.17
N ASP A 89 -27.22 2.19 -3.03
CA ASP A 89 -26.39 2.93 -4.00
C ASP A 89 -24.89 2.55 -3.93
N MET A 90 -24.49 1.67 -3.00
CA MET A 90 -23.08 1.35 -2.75
C MET A 90 -22.30 0.81 -3.96
N PRO A 91 -22.83 -0.12 -4.79
CA PRO A 91 -22.11 -0.57 -5.98
C PRO A 91 -21.84 0.58 -6.96
N ALA A 92 -22.79 1.50 -7.13
CA ALA A 92 -22.63 2.67 -7.98
C ALA A 92 -21.62 3.66 -7.39
N GLN A 93 -21.64 3.86 -6.06
CA GLN A 93 -20.65 4.69 -5.38
C GLN A 93 -19.23 4.13 -5.52
N LEU A 94 -19.03 2.83 -5.30
CA LEU A 94 -17.73 2.19 -5.47
C LEU A 94 -17.26 2.24 -6.93
N ALA A 95 -18.16 2.04 -7.90
CA ALA A 95 -17.84 2.19 -9.32
C ALA A 95 -17.46 3.63 -9.69
N ASN A 96 -18.13 4.64 -9.11
CA ASN A 96 -17.77 6.04 -9.27
C ASN A 96 -16.36 6.30 -8.71
N LEU A 97 -16.08 5.88 -7.47
CA LEU A 97 -14.75 5.99 -6.87
C LEU A 97 -13.66 5.32 -7.73
N HIS A 98 -13.91 4.12 -8.22
CA HIS A 98 -12.98 3.42 -9.12
C HIS A 98 -12.75 4.19 -10.41
N SER A 99 -13.79 4.79 -11.01
CA SER A 99 -13.65 5.61 -12.21
C SER A 99 -12.81 6.89 -11.99
N GLN A 100 -12.75 7.37 -10.75
CA GLN A 100 -11.89 8.48 -10.31
C GLN A 100 -10.45 8.02 -10.03
N GLY A 101 -10.17 6.72 -10.06
CA GLY A 101 -8.85 6.13 -9.81
C GLY A 101 -8.62 5.67 -8.37
N VAL A 102 -9.67 5.64 -7.55
CA VAL A 102 -9.59 5.07 -6.20
C VAL A 102 -9.59 3.56 -6.30
N GLN A 103 -8.52 2.94 -5.81
CA GLN A 103 -8.28 1.49 -5.86
C GLN A 103 -8.47 0.82 -4.49
N GLY A 104 -8.77 1.60 -3.45
CA GLY A 104 -9.13 1.01 -2.17
C GLY A 104 -9.76 2.00 -1.20
N VAL A 105 -10.34 1.46 -0.13
CA VAL A 105 -11.01 2.24 0.91
C VAL A 105 -10.58 1.75 2.30
N ILE A 106 -10.17 2.68 3.14
CA ILE A 106 -9.94 2.46 4.57
C ILE A 106 -11.27 2.67 5.31
N LEU A 107 -11.75 1.63 5.98
CA LEU A 107 -13.03 1.60 6.64
C LEU A 107 -12.90 1.91 8.14
N PRO A 108 -14.00 2.34 8.79
CA PRO A 108 -14.04 2.48 10.24
C PRO A 108 -13.64 1.19 10.98
N PRO A 109 -13.12 1.29 12.22
CA PRO A 109 -12.75 0.14 13.02
C PRO A 109 -13.91 -0.83 13.26
N ILE A 110 -13.66 -2.11 12.99
CA ILE A 110 -14.61 -3.19 13.20
C ILE A 110 -14.91 -3.28 14.69
N SER A 111 -16.18 -3.04 15.03
CA SER A 111 -16.66 -3.00 16.41
C SER A 111 -17.76 -4.03 16.66
N PHE A 112 -18.43 -4.52 15.61
CA PHE A 112 -19.58 -5.40 15.72
C PHE A 112 -19.53 -6.52 14.66
N PRO A 113 -20.15 -7.69 14.91
CA PRO A 113 -20.26 -8.77 13.92
C PRO A 113 -20.94 -8.35 12.60
N ARG A 114 -21.81 -7.33 12.64
CA ARG A 114 -22.43 -6.78 11.43
C ARG A 114 -21.42 -6.09 10.50
N ASP A 115 -20.33 -5.54 11.05
CA ASP A 115 -19.32 -4.82 10.28
C ASP A 115 -18.52 -5.81 9.43
N VAL A 116 -18.22 -6.99 9.99
CA VAL A 116 -17.63 -8.14 9.28
C VAL A 116 -18.53 -8.56 8.10
N ARG A 117 -19.85 -8.65 8.33
CA ARG A 117 -20.81 -8.98 7.26
C ARG A 117 -20.84 -7.89 6.19
N ASN A 118 -20.87 -6.62 6.57
CA ASN A 118 -20.85 -5.50 5.62
C ASN A 118 -19.58 -5.53 4.77
N LEU A 119 -18.42 -5.80 5.36
CA LEU A 119 -17.15 -5.95 4.66
C LEU A 119 -17.16 -7.12 3.66
N GLN A 120 -17.80 -8.24 4.01
CA GLN A 120 -18.01 -9.34 3.06
C GLN A 120 -18.91 -8.93 1.89
N THR A 121 -19.98 -8.20 2.16
CA THR A 121 -20.84 -7.67 1.09
C THR A 121 -20.04 -6.71 0.20
N LEU A 122 -19.28 -5.78 0.79
CA LEU A 122 -18.38 -4.85 0.08
C LEU A 122 -17.41 -5.60 -0.83
N LYS A 123 -16.80 -6.68 -0.34
CA LYS A 123 -15.91 -7.54 -1.13
C LYS A 123 -16.58 -8.09 -2.39
N HIS A 124 -17.86 -8.48 -2.27
CA HIS A 124 -18.64 -9.01 -3.39
C HIS A 124 -19.11 -7.96 -4.39
N ILE A 125 -19.37 -6.73 -3.92
CA ILE A 125 -19.83 -5.62 -4.77
C ILE A 125 -18.68 -4.70 -5.21
N ALA A 126 -17.44 -5.09 -4.94
CA ALA A 126 -16.25 -4.36 -5.34
C ALA A 126 -16.21 -4.18 -6.87
N PRO A 127 -15.78 -3.01 -7.36
CA PRO A 127 -15.82 -2.68 -8.79
C PRO A 127 -14.79 -3.47 -9.60
N SER A 128 -13.70 -3.91 -8.96
CA SER A 128 -12.65 -4.73 -9.55
C SER A 128 -12.09 -5.72 -8.54
N LYS A 129 -11.32 -6.70 -9.02
CA LYS A 129 -10.64 -7.70 -8.18
C LYS A 129 -9.45 -7.11 -7.41
N ASP A 130 -8.87 -6.07 -7.98
CA ASP A 130 -7.70 -5.40 -7.42
C ASP A 130 -8.11 -4.30 -6.43
N PHE A 131 -9.42 -4.01 -6.32
CA PHE A 131 -9.93 -3.10 -5.30
C PHE A 131 -9.68 -3.64 -3.90
N MET A 132 -9.16 -2.81 -3.00
CA MET A 132 -8.76 -3.22 -1.65
C MET A 132 -9.61 -2.55 -0.57
N PHE A 133 -9.95 -3.32 0.46
CA PHE A 133 -10.54 -2.76 1.68
C PHE A 133 -9.56 -2.89 2.83
N PHE A 134 -9.38 -1.81 3.58
CA PHE A 134 -8.52 -1.78 4.77
C PHE A 134 -9.42 -1.57 5.99
N ALA A 135 -9.22 -2.36 7.04
CA ALA A 135 -9.99 -2.18 8.27
C ALA A 135 -9.12 -2.48 9.48
N SER A 136 -9.29 -1.71 10.55
CA SER A 136 -8.73 -2.05 11.86
C SER A 136 -9.74 -2.88 12.65
N ALA A 137 -9.25 -3.75 13.53
CA ALA A 137 -10.08 -4.48 14.47
C ALA A 137 -9.69 -4.07 15.90
N LYS A 138 -10.67 -3.99 16.80
CA LYS A 138 -10.40 -3.69 18.22
C LYS A 138 -9.79 -4.87 18.97
N ASP A 139 -10.17 -6.08 18.58
CA ASP A 139 -9.70 -7.32 19.20
C ASP A 139 -9.57 -8.46 18.19
N VAL A 140 -8.87 -9.52 18.60
CA VAL A 140 -8.63 -10.72 17.78
C VAL A 140 -9.95 -11.41 17.42
N SER A 141 -10.94 -11.40 18.32
CA SER A 141 -12.26 -12.00 18.07
C SER A 141 -13.04 -11.33 16.95
N ALA A 142 -12.89 -10.02 16.76
CA ALA A 142 -13.46 -9.28 15.65
C ALA A 142 -12.69 -9.50 14.35
N ALA A 143 -11.38 -9.74 14.42
CA ALA A 143 -10.52 -9.99 13.26
C ALA A 143 -10.68 -11.42 12.70
N ALA A 144 -10.74 -12.45 13.55
CA ALA A 144 -10.70 -13.86 13.15
C ALA A 144 -11.76 -14.27 12.09
N PRO A 145 -13.04 -13.83 12.17
CA PRO A 145 -14.04 -14.16 11.15
C PRO A 145 -13.72 -13.63 9.74
N LEU A 146 -12.94 -12.55 9.62
CA LEU A 146 -12.51 -12.00 8.33
C LEU A 146 -11.53 -12.94 7.61
N LEU A 147 -10.74 -13.67 8.39
CA LEU A 147 -9.61 -14.45 7.92
C LEU A 147 -10.04 -15.87 7.58
N LEU A 148 -10.87 -16.48 8.42
CA LEU A 148 -11.42 -17.82 8.21
C LEU A 148 -12.28 -17.95 6.95
N GLN A 149 -12.83 -16.85 6.43
CA GLN A 149 -13.69 -16.88 5.24
C GLN A 149 -12.98 -16.51 3.93
N GLN A 150 -11.71 -16.07 3.96
CA GLN A 150 -10.93 -15.97 2.73
C GLN A 150 -10.73 -17.35 2.09
N GLU A 151 -10.56 -18.40 2.91
CA GLU A 151 -10.28 -19.77 2.44
C GLU A 151 -11.44 -20.43 1.70
N GLN A 152 -12.68 -20.21 2.15
CA GLN A 152 -13.85 -20.93 1.60
C GLN A 152 -14.37 -20.36 0.28
N GLN A 153 -13.94 -19.15 -0.12
CA GLN A 153 -14.43 -18.48 -1.33
C GLN A 153 -13.44 -18.49 -2.50
N GLU A 154 -12.15 -18.74 -2.26
CA GLU A 154 -11.13 -18.80 -3.31
C GLU A 154 -11.27 -20.03 -4.23
N GLU A 155 -11.91 -21.11 -3.76
CA GLU A 155 -12.10 -22.32 -4.57
C GLU A 155 -13.24 -22.22 -5.61
N GLU A 156 -14.19 -21.29 -5.48
CA GLU A 156 -15.37 -21.26 -6.36
C GLU A 156 -15.55 -19.99 -7.20
N ASN A 157 -14.87 -18.86 -6.92
CA ASN A 157 -15.04 -17.66 -7.76
C ASN A 157 -13.76 -16.85 -7.96
N ASN A 158 -13.49 -16.59 -9.23
CA ASN A 158 -12.28 -15.96 -9.73
C ASN A 158 -12.19 -14.44 -9.43
N SER A 159 -12.98 -13.88 -8.51
CA SER A 159 -13.19 -12.42 -8.37
C SER A 159 -13.24 -11.89 -6.93
N SER A 160 -12.34 -12.34 -6.06
CA SER A 160 -12.29 -11.82 -4.69
C SER A 160 -11.39 -10.60 -4.58
N SER A 161 -11.99 -9.42 -4.36
CA SER A 161 -11.25 -8.27 -3.80
C SER A 161 -10.60 -8.64 -2.47
N SER A 162 -9.51 -7.95 -2.12
CA SER A 162 -8.73 -8.30 -0.93
C SER A 162 -9.06 -7.40 0.26
N VAL A 163 -8.98 -7.98 1.47
CA VAL A 163 -9.14 -7.26 2.74
C VAL A 163 -7.78 -7.27 3.43
N SER A 164 -7.30 -6.09 3.84
CA SER A 164 -6.08 -5.92 4.62
C SER A 164 -6.41 -5.45 6.04
N LEU A 165 -5.85 -6.14 7.04
CA LEU A 165 -6.01 -5.77 8.45
C LEU A 165 -4.99 -4.69 8.83
N ILE A 166 -5.47 -3.57 9.38
CA ILE A 166 -4.62 -2.46 9.82
C ILE A 166 -4.12 -2.73 11.25
N LEU A 167 -2.81 -2.68 11.41
CA LEU A 167 -2.08 -2.87 12.66
C LEU A 167 -1.32 -1.61 12.99
N LYS A 168 -1.47 -1.09 14.20
CA LYS A 168 -0.81 0.14 14.64
C LYS A 168 0.61 -0.19 15.14
N PHE A 169 1.59 0.50 14.58
CA PHE A 169 2.97 0.53 15.06
C PHE A 169 3.24 1.90 15.69
N ASP A 170 3.74 1.91 16.93
CA ASP A 170 4.06 3.13 17.67
C ASP A 170 5.58 3.23 17.83
N ALA A 171 6.19 4.25 17.23
CA ALA A 171 7.65 4.41 17.25
C ALA A 171 8.21 4.77 18.63
N GLU A 172 7.37 5.26 19.54
CA GLU A 172 7.78 5.57 20.92
C GLU A 172 7.67 4.35 21.84
N ASP A 173 6.90 3.34 21.46
CA ASP A 173 6.73 2.13 22.25
C ASP A 173 7.88 1.16 21.99
N SER A 174 8.94 1.30 22.80
CA SER A 174 10.10 0.39 22.77
C SER A 174 9.75 -1.07 23.07
N ASN A 175 8.54 -1.35 23.59
CA ASN A 175 8.05 -2.71 23.79
C ASN A 175 7.25 -3.18 22.57
N ILE A 176 7.97 -3.73 21.59
CA ILE A 176 7.41 -4.42 20.40
C ILE A 176 6.30 -5.44 20.73
N ASN A 177 6.20 -5.90 21.98
CA ASN A 177 5.31 -6.97 22.41
C ASN A 177 4.00 -6.56 23.12
N GLU A 178 3.83 -5.30 23.57
CA GLU A 178 2.70 -4.95 24.46
C GLU A 178 1.50 -4.25 23.80
N GLY A 179 1.68 -3.62 22.64
CA GLY A 179 0.63 -2.81 21.99
C GLY A 179 0.04 -3.36 20.69
N SER A 180 0.73 -4.25 19.98
CA SER A 180 0.22 -4.76 18.70
C SER A 180 -0.71 -5.94 18.93
N MET A 181 -1.84 -5.97 18.22
CA MET A 181 -2.65 -7.17 18.12
C MET A 181 -1.71 -8.30 17.67
N ASP A 182 -1.51 -9.28 18.55
CA ASP A 182 -0.52 -10.33 18.38
C ASP A 182 -0.93 -11.14 17.14
N LEU A 183 -0.24 -10.90 16.02
CA LEU A 183 -0.52 -11.58 14.76
C LEU A 183 -0.42 -13.09 14.96
N GLN A 184 0.44 -13.55 15.88
CA GLN A 184 0.48 -14.95 16.26
C GLN A 184 -0.83 -15.41 16.88
N LYS A 185 -1.47 -14.65 17.77
CA LYS A 185 -2.81 -15.00 18.30
C LYS A 185 -3.88 -15.00 17.23
N ILE A 186 -3.76 -14.13 16.23
CA ILE A 186 -4.67 -14.13 15.08
C ILE A 186 -4.45 -15.42 14.27
N HIS A 187 -3.20 -15.75 13.94
CA HIS A 187 -2.84 -16.99 13.26
C HIS A 187 -3.24 -18.23 14.05
N ASP A 188 -3.10 -18.24 15.37
CA ASP A 188 -3.49 -19.34 16.25
C ASP A 188 -5.03 -19.47 16.31
N ALA A 189 -5.76 -18.35 16.35
CA ALA A 189 -7.23 -18.34 16.33
C ALA A 189 -7.79 -18.83 14.98
N VAL A 190 -7.08 -18.58 13.88
CA VAL A 190 -7.46 -19.03 12.53
C VAL A 190 -7.02 -20.48 12.28
N GLY A 191 -5.78 -20.82 12.66
CA GLY A 191 -5.12 -22.11 12.38
C GLY A 191 -5.38 -23.22 13.40
N GLY A 192 -6.02 -22.92 14.54
CA GLY A 192 -6.26 -23.85 15.64
C GLY A 192 -7.14 -25.07 15.34
N ASN A 193 -7.59 -25.27 14.09
CA ASN A 193 -8.53 -26.35 13.76
C ASN A 193 -8.19 -27.23 12.54
N THR A 194 -7.13 -26.98 11.78
CA THR A 194 -6.82 -27.80 10.58
C THR A 194 -5.32 -27.92 10.28
N ASN A 195 -4.85 -29.14 10.02
CA ASN A 195 -3.51 -29.48 9.51
C ASN A 195 -3.24 -29.00 8.07
N THR A 196 -3.92 -27.95 7.61
CA THR A 196 -4.01 -27.59 6.21
C THR A 196 -3.96 -26.08 6.07
N ILE A 197 -2.87 -25.62 5.43
CA ILE A 197 -2.68 -24.30 4.81
C ILE A 197 -2.62 -23.15 5.82
N THR A 198 -1.42 -22.59 6.00
CA THR A 198 -1.23 -21.28 6.63
C THR A 198 -1.90 -20.22 5.74
N THR A 199 -3.10 -19.77 6.11
CA THR A 199 -3.76 -18.65 5.46
C THR A 199 -2.88 -17.42 5.58
N LYS A 200 -2.42 -16.88 4.45
CA LYS A 200 -1.68 -15.62 4.46
C LYS A 200 -2.69 -14.49 4.67
N VAL A 201 -2.58 -13.82 5.81
CA VAL A 201 -3.40 -12.65 6.14
C VAL A 201 -2.74 -11.41 5.53
N ASN A 202 -3.45 -10.67 4.69
CA ASN A 202 -2.95 -9.38 4.24
C ASN A 202 -2.98 -8.37 5.41
N THR A 203 -1.85 -7.73 5.66
CA THR A 203 -1.68 -6.79 6.77
C THR A 203 -1.12 -5.45 6.31
N THR A 204 -1.65 -4.37 6.86
CA THR A 204 -1.17 -3.01 6.68
C THR A 204 -0.67 -2.49 8.02
N ILE A 205 0.58 -2.08 8.09
CA ILE A 205 1.14 -1.47 9.29
C ILE A 205 0.94 0.04 9.17
N VAL A 206 0.18 0.66 10.07
CA VAL A 206 0.10 2.12 10.17
C VAL A 206 1.12 2.61 11.19
N LEU A 207 2.03 3.47 10.74
CA LEU A 207 3.02 4.09 11.60
C LEU A 207 2.37 5.25 12.38
N SER A 208 2.69 5.35 13.65
CA SER A 208 2.18 6.39 14.54
C SER A 208 3.29 6.99 15.39
N ASN A 209 3.08 8.25 15.81
CA ASN A 209 4.07 9.04 16.52
C ASN A 209 5.41 9.12 15.77
N ILE A 210 5.34 9.31 14.45
CA ILE A 210 6.51 9.44 13.57
C ILE A 210 6.65 10.88 13.06
N GLY A 211 7.78 11.17 12.42
CA GLY A 211 8.00 12.44 11.71
C GLY A 211 8.35 13.61 12.63
N LYS A 212 8.82 13.35 13.85
CA LYS A 212 9.35 14.39 14.75
C LYS A 212 10.82 14.67 14.41
N GLU A 213 11.25 15.93 14.45
CA GLU A 213 12.64 16.32 14.11
C GLU A 213 13.71 15.62 14.96
N ASP A 214 13.39 15.27 16.21
CA ASP A 214 14.30 14.62 17.15
C ASP A 214 14.39 13.10 16.97
N GLN A 215 13.51 12.52 16.14
CA GLN A 215 13.52 11.11 15.84
C GLN A 215 14.56 10.80 14.76
N ASN A 216 15.27 9.68 14.94
CA ASN A 216 16.19 9.18 13.93
C ASN A 216 15.44 8.27 12.94
N PRO A 217 15.30 8.65 11.65
CA PRO A 217 14.54 7.88 10.67
C PRO A 217 15.08 6.46 10.46
N ILE A 218 16.41 6.29 10.51
CA ILE A 218 17.08 4.98 10.39
C ILE A 218 16.68 4.06 11.55
N SER A 219 16.57 4.61 12.75
CA SER A 219 16.14 3.83 13.92
C SER A 219 14.71 3.32 13.75
N ILE A 220 13.80 4.18 13.30
CA ILE A 220 12.40 3.81 13.05
C ILE A 220 12.32 2.77 11.94
N ALA A 221 13.00 2.96 10.82
CA ALA A 221 13.01 2.01 9.70
C ALA A 221 13.51 0.62 10.15
N ASN A 222 14.58 0.56 10.94
CA ASN A 222 15.07 -0.72 11.49
C ASN A 222 14.07 -1.38 12.45
N GLN A 223 13.34 -0.59 13.25
CA GLN A 223 12.30 -1.14 14.12
C GLN A 223 11.13 -1.69 13.32
N VAL A 224 10.70 -0.99 12.26
CA VAL A 224 9.66 -1.47 11.34
C VAL A 224 10.10 -2.76 10.65
N ALA A 225 11.35 -2.84 10.19
CA ALA A 225 11.93 -4.06 9.61
C ALA A 225 11.89 -5.23 10.60
N ALA A 226 12.39 -5.02 11.82
CA ALA A 226 12.38 -6.03 12.87
C ALA A 226 10.95 -6.48 13.23
N TRP A 227 10.00 -5.54 13.24
CA TRP A 227 8.59 -5.84 13.49
C TRP A 227 8.00 -6.70 12.37
N ILE A 228 8.28 -6.38 11.11
CA ILE A 228 7.84 -7.16 9.93
C ILE A 228 8.40 -8.57 9.97
N ASP A 229 9.71 -8.71 10.23
CA ASP A 229 10.37 -10.02 10.31
C ASP A 229 9.81 -10.88 11.44
N ALA A 230 9.52 -10.28 12.60
CA ALA A 230 8.97 -10.99 13.75
C ALA A 230 7.53 -11.46 13.53
N ASN A 231 6.70 -10.65 12.86
CA ASN A 231 5.27 -10.90 12.72
C ASN A 231 4.87 -11.51 11.37
N GLN A 232 5.81 -11.63 10.42
CA GLN A 232 5.56 -12.09 9.04
C GLN A 232 4.43 -11.32 8.33
N GLY A 233 4.26 -10.03 8.67
CA GLY A 233 3.24 -9.14 8.13
C GLY A 233 3.81 -8.04 7.23
N GLY A 234 3.09 -6.91 7.15
CA GLY A 234 3.54 -5.72 6.42
C GLY A 234 3.48 -5.89 4.90
N ASP A 235 2.35 -6.37 4.39
CA ASP A 235 2.06 -6.31 2.94
C ASP A 235 1.98 -4.86 2.46
N PHE A 236 1.54 -3.97 3.35
CA PHE A 236 1.59 -2.53 3.19
C PHE A 236 2.16 -1.84 4.43
N ILE A 237 2.83 -0.71 4.23
CA ILE A 237 3.33 0.17 5.29
C ILE A 237 2.73 1.55 5.02
N TRP A 238 1.85 1.99 5.89
CA TRP A 238 1.18 3.26 5.80
C TRP A 238 1.88 4.29 6.70
N VAL A 239 2.36 5.37 6.08
CA VAL A 239 2.96 6.54 6.71
C VAL A 239 1.94 7.68 6.65
N PRO A 240 1.22 7.99 7.75
CA PRO A 240 0.28 9.10 7.78
C PRO A 240 0.98 10.43 7.56
N SER A 241 0.40 11.33 6.75
CA SER A 241 0.93 12.68 6.58
C SER A 241 0.70 13.56 7.80
N THR A 242 -0.24 13.19 8.68
CA THR A 242 -0.39 13.79 10.00
C THR A 242 -0.48 12.71 11.09
N CYS A 243 0.38 12.82 12.11
CA CYS A 243 0.29 12.01 13.33
C CYS A 243 -0.47 12.79 14.42
N SER A 244 -1.17 12.07 15.30
CA SER A 244 -2.15 12.65 16.23
C SER A 244 -1.61 13.78 17.12
N ALA A 245 -2.33 14.90 17.17
CA ALA A 245 -2.28 16.01 18.14
C ALA A 245 -0.97 16.81 18.29
N ASP A 246 0.18 16.30 17.86
CA ASP A 246 1.45 17.01 17.95
C ASP A 246 1.66 17.89 16.71
N ALA A 247 1.70 19.22 16.92
CA ALA A 247 1.91 20.23 15.88
C ALA A 247 3.33 20.24 15.26
N ASN A 248 4.14 19.22 15.52
CA ASN A 248 5.57 19.17 15.21
C ASN A 248 5.93 18.06 14.21
N VAL A 249 4.96 17.58 13.42
CA VAL A 249 5.29 16.67 12.31
C VAL A 249 5.97 17.50 11.23
N ASP A 250 7.25 17.22 11.01
CA ASP A 250 8.08 17.86 10.00
C ASP A 250 8.02 17.05 8.70
N SER A 251 7.71 17.74 7.59
CA SER A 251 7.62 17.11 6.27
C SER A 251 8.97 16.53 5.84
N ASP A 252 10.07 17.24 6.12
CA ASP A 252 11.42 16.78 5.80
C ASP A 252 11.76 15.51 6.60
N ALA A 253 11.34 15.43 7.86
CA ALA A 253 11.53 14.26 8.69
C ALA A 253 10.74 13.05 8.18
N LEU A 254 9.52 13.25 7.70
CA LEU A 254 8.71 12.20 7.05
C LEU A 254 9.30 11.77 5.71
N GLU A 255 9.79 12.69 4.90
CA GLU A 255 10.45 12.39 3.63
C GLU A 255 11.68 11.51 3.87
N ARG A 256 12.58 11.92 4.78
CA ARG A 256 13.76 11.12 5.17
C ARG A 256 13.36 9.74 5.68
N LEU A 257 12.27 9.63 6.44
CA LEU A 257 11.77 8.33 6.88
C LEU A 257 11.29 7.47 5.70
N CYS A 258 10.60 8.05 4.73
CA CYS A 258 10.16 7.34 3.53
C CYS A 258 11.35 6.85 2.70
N GLU A 259 12.40 7.67 2.56
CA GLU A 259 13.66 7.28 1.93
C GLU A 259 14.29 6.07 2.64
N GLU A 260 14.49 6.16 3.96
CA GLU A 260 15.09 5.08 4.75
C GLU A 260 14.26 3.78 4.69
N LEU A 261 12.93 3.89 4.74
CA LEU A 261 12.05 2.74 4.56
C LEU A 261 12.21 2.12 3.16
N SER A 262 12.36 2.94 2.12
CA SER A 262 12.51 2.45 0.75
C SER A 262 13.77 1.61 0.52
N TYR A 263 14.82 1.83 1.32
CA TYR A 263 16.08 1.09 1.28
C TYR A 263 16.06 -0.24 2.04
N LEU A 264 15.00 -0.52 2.82
CA LEU A 264 14.90 -1.77 3.55
C LEU A 264 14.78 -2.96 2.59
N ASP A 265 15.66 -3.94 2.80
CA ASP A 265 15.67 -5.20 2.06
C ASP A 265 14.84 -6.24 2.84
N LEU A 266 13.52 -6.17 2.65
CA LEU A 266 12.55 -7.08 3.27
C LEU A 266 12.10 -8.15 2.29
N VAL A 267 11.90 -9.37 2.80
CA VAL A 267 11.45 -10.53 2.03
C VAL A 267 10.15 -10.22 1.27
N GLY A 268 10.13 -10.41 -0.06
CA GLY A 268 8.95 -10.25 -0.91
C GLY A 268 8.95 -9.01 -1.80
N LYS A 269 7.81 -8.29 -1.86
CA LYS A 269 7.67 -7.04 -2.64
C LYS A 269 8.64 -5.96 -2.15
N THR A 270 9.16 -5.11 -3.04
CA THR A 270 10.02 -3.99 -2.62
C THR A 270 9.28 -3.06 -1.67
N VAL A 271 9.96 -2.47 -0.68
CA VAL A 271 9.26 -1.60 0.31
C VAL A 271 8.60 -0.41 -0.35
N ALA A 272 9.23 0.21 -1.36
CA ALA A 272 8.61 1.28 -2.16
C ALA A 272 7.23 0.90 -2.74
N SER A 273 7.03 -0.37 -3.12
CA SER A 273 5.74 -0.86 -3.61
C SER A 273 4.70 -1.13 -2.52
N ARG A 274 5.15 -1.28 -1.27
CA ARG A 274 4.32 -1.49 -0.08
C ARG A 274 3.98 -0.18 0.64
N LEU A 275 4.78 0.86 0.42
CA LEU A 275 4.57 2.17 1.05
C LEU A 275 3.29 2.81 0.55
N MET A 276 2.51 3.31 1.50
CA MET A 276 1.31 4.12 1.31
C MET A 276 1.54 5.44 2.07
N ILE A 277 1.44 6.58 1.38
CA ILE A 277 1.72 7.90 1.97
C ILE A 277 0.45 8.72 2.00
N GLY A 278 0.24 9.49 3.06
CA GLY A 278 -0.89 10.40 3.16
C GLY A 278 -1.92 9.93 4.18
N GLY A 279 -3.12 10.48 4.12
CA GLY A 279 -4.11 10.28 5.16
C GLY A 279 -3.72 10.97 6.47
N GLY A 280 -4.72 11.21 7.29
CA GLY A 280 -4.60 12.17 8.39
C GLY A 280 -5.96 12.73 8.74
N ARG A 281 -6.04 13.46 9.86
CA ARG A 281 -7.30 14.02 10.35
C ARG A 281 -8.09 14.74 9.24
N MET A 282 -9.42 14.69 9.34
CA MET A 282 -10.40 15.12 8.32
C MET A 282 -10.16 16.51 7.69
N ASP A 283 -9.44 17.40 8.38
CA ASP A 283 -9.22 18.78 7.95
C ASP A 283 -7.79 19.08 7.46
N SER A 284 -6.88 18.09 7.46
CA SER A 284 -5.53 18.30 6.92
C SER A 284 -5.47 17.90 5.45
N THR A 285 -5.28 18.86 4.56
CA THR A 285 -4.86 18.60 3.18
C THR A 285 -3.54 17.86 3.19
N ILE A 286 -3.39 16.87 2.32
CA ILE A 286 -2.11 16.19 2.13
C ILE A 286 -1.04 17.22 1.71
N ASN A 287 0.18 17.05 2.22
CA ASN A 287 1.30 17.93 1.87
C ASN A 287 1.75 17.62 0.43
N ASP A 288 1.70 18.62 -0.45
CA ASP A 288 2.02 18.52 -1.87
C ASP A 288 3.51 18.24 -2.14
N GLU A 289 4.41 18.86 -1.38
CA GLU A 289 5.86 18.63 -1.43
C GLU A 289 6.18 17.17 -1.05
N LEU A 290 5.62 16.68 0.06
CA LEU A 290 5.80 15.28 0.47
C LEU A 290 5.29 14.30 -0.60
N VAL A 291 4.11 14.57 -1.18
CA VAL A 291 3.57 13.73 -2.26
C VAL A 291 4.49 13.76 -3.47
N ASN A 292 4.95 14.94 -3.89
CA ASN A 292 5.82 15.09 -5.04
C ASN A 292 7.14 14.32 -4.87
N GLU A 293 7.84 14.50 -3.75
CA GLU A 293 9.15 13.86 -3.51
C GLU A 293 9.02 12.34 -3.29
N THR A 294 8.03 11.89 -2.52
CA THR A 294 7.80 10.45 -2.33
C THR A 294 7.34 9.76 -3.62
N MET A 295 6.53 10.44 -4.43
CA MET A 295 6.15 9.94 -5.75
C MET A 295 7.38 9.83 -6.65
N PHE A 296 8.26 10.84 -6.65
CA PHE A 296 9.51 10.84 -7.43
C PHE A 296 10.43 9.70 -7.00
N SER A 297 10.49 9.42 -5.70
CA SER A 297 11.21 8.29 -5.09
C SER A 297 10.63 6.90 -5.44
N GLY A 298 9.52 6.86 -6.18
CA GLY A 298 8.93 5.63 -6.71
C GLY A 298 7.78 5.08 -5.88
N VAL A 299 7.32 5.78 -4.84
CA VAL A 299 6.08 5.42 -4.15
C VAL A 299 4.90 5.66 -5.09
N ASN A 300 3.95 4.73 -5.11
CA ASN A 300 2.81 4.79 -6.03
C ASN A 300 1.45 4.60 -5.36
N LYS A 301 1.38 4.63 -4.02
CA LYS A 301 0.12 4.51 -3.28
C LYS A 301 -0.04 5.71 -2.37
N PHE A 302 -1.14 6.41 -2.55
CA PHE A 302 -1.44 7.62 -1.79
C PHE A 302 -2.80 7.48 -1.11
N VAL A 303 -2.83 7.80 0.18
CA VAL A 303 -4.04 7.79 1.00
C VAL A 303 -4.60 9.21 1.04
N VAL A 304 -5.88 9.35 0.72
CA VAL A 304 -6.58 10.65 0.61
C VAL A 304 -7.80 10.67 1.52
N SER A 305 -8.15 11.85 2.04
CA SER A 305 -9.33 11.99 2.90
C SER A 305 -10.52 12.60 2.17
N ASN A 306 -10.27 13.36 1.09
CA ASN A 306 -11.28 14.11 0.34
C ASN A 306 -11.02 14.09 -1.18
N GLU A 307 -11.95 14.63 -1.97
CA GLU A 307 -11.84 14.68 -3.44
C GLU A 307 -10.81 15.72 -3.93
N ASP A 308 -10.51 16.75 -3.13
CA ASP A 308 -9.51 17.75 -3.48
C ASP A 308 -8.10 17.12 -3.49
N ASP A 309 -7.81 16.25 -2.53
CA ASP A 309 -6.57 15.47 -2.46
C ASP A 309 -6.41 14.55 -3.69
N ILE A 310 -7.52 13.97 -4.19
CA ILE A 310 -7.51 13.14 -5.43
C ILE A 310 -7.03 13.99 -6.61
N SER A 311 -7.58 15.21 -6.72
CA SER A 311 -7.24 16.15 -7.78
C SER A 311 -5.77 16.59 -7.70
N LEU A 312 -5.29 16.86 -6.48
CA LEU A 312 -3.89 17.20 -6.22
C LEU A 312 -2.92 16.08 -6.65
N ILE A 313 -3.19 14.83 -6.25
CA ILE A 313 -2.36 13.69 -6.63
C ILE A 313 -2.39 13.46 -8.14
N ALA A 314 -3.54 13.64 -8.78
CA ALA A 314 -3.65 13.53 -10.24
C ALA A 314 -2.82 14.59 -10.96
N GLU A 315 -2.83 15.85 -10.48
CA GLU A 315 -2.00 16.93 -11.03
C GLU A 315 -0.50 16.62 -10.87
N ILE A 316 -0.06 16.22 -9.68
CA ILE A 316 1.36 15.86 -9.44
C ILE A 316 1.78 14.67 -10.30
N ALA A 317 0.92 13.64 -10.41
CA ALA A 317 1.19 12.48 -11.26
C ALA A 317 1.36 12.90 -12.73
N GLU A 318 0.49 13.76 -13.25
CA GLU A 318 0.57 14.27 -14.62
C GLU A 318 1.87 15.08 -14.85
N LEU A 319 2.25 15.95 -13.89
CA LEU A 319 3.50 16.71 -13.94
C LEU A 319 4.73 15.80 -14.00
N GLN A 320 4.70 14.65 -13.33
CA GLN A 320 5.77 13.64 -13.37
C GLN A 320 5.66 12.66 -14.55
N GLY A 321 4.66 12.82 -15.43
CA GLY A 321 4.44 11.93 -16.58
C GLY A 321 3.91 10.54 -16.19
N LYS A 322 3.28 10.41 -15.02
CA LYS A 322 2.67 9.20 -14.48
C LYS A 322 1.16 9.20 -14.72
N SER A 323 0.55 8.04 -14.56
CA SER A 323 -0.88 7.84 -14.80
C SER A 323 -1.60 7.38 -13.53
N ILE A 324 -2.84 7.81 -13.33
CA ILE A 324 -3.70 7.26 -12.27
C ILE A 324 -4.27 5.93 -12.74
N LEU A 325 -4.17 4.90 -11.91
CA LEU A 325 -4.70 3.56 -12.15
C LEU A 325 -6.23 3.58 -12.05
N LYS A 326 -6.93 3.13 -13.10
CA LYS A 326 -8.39 3.16 -13.25
C LYS A 326 -8.95 1.81 -13.69
#